data_AF-A0A534ULX9-F1
#
_entry.id   AF-A0A534ULX9-F1
#
_cell.length_a   1.000
_cell.length_b   1.000
_cell.length_c   1.000
_cell.angle_alpha   90.00
_cell.angle_beta   90.00
_cell.angle_gamma   90.00
#
_symmetry.space_group_name_H-M   'P 1'
#
loop_
_entity.id
_entity.type
_entity.pdbx_description
1 polymer ?
#
loop_
_entity_poly.entity_id
_entity_poly.type
_entity_poly.pdbx_seq_one_letter_code
_entity_poly.pdbx_strand_id
1 'polypeptide(L)'
;MKIALTAMMTAVATALLVFAQPGAAPIDVASGGNSPPALAAQSASIEGDPLPPPPPQTSPRLPRSKTVSYGAADAAPPVPPAPPDGRAAYLQELVEQARQQNEQLAEIDDELAARRRQAAEEESERQAEAEQESAQRAATLQALDTLRRVEAMLAFGNSDGVDEELANASEALWGRRRLDVEAAREALSNEDLFLAREYLAAALAEGRRPLY
;
A
#
# COMPACT_ATOMS: atom_id res chain seq x y z
N MET A 1 20.11 -41.48 15.07
CA MET A 1 20.97 -41.08 13.94
C MET A 1 20.33 -41.53 12.63
N LYS A 2 20.16 -40.58 11.69
CA LYS A 2 20.07 -40.72 10.22
C LYS A 2 18.86 -41.49 9.62
N ILE A 3 17.83 -40.77 9.17
CA ILE A 3 17.54 -40.30 7.78
C ILE A 3 16.87 -41.39 6.92
N ALA A 4 15.62 -41.15 6.50
CA ALA A 4 15.20 -41.12 5.09
C ALA A 4 13.66 -41.13 5.01
N LEU A 5 13.03 -39.95 5.02
CA LEU A 5 11.66 -39.82 4.51
C LEU A 5 11.77 -39.17 3.13
N THR A 6 11.56 -39.99 2.11
CA THR A 6 11.60 -39.65 0.71
C THR A 6 10.45 -38.70 0.38
N ALA A 7 10.74 -37.41 0.25
CA ALA A 7 9.80 -36.42 -0.23
C ALA A 7 9.58 -36.61 -1.73
N MET A 8 8.39 -37.09 -2.08
CA MET A 8 7.88 -37.20 -3.44
C MET A 8 7.48 -35.80 -3.92
N MET A 9 8.39 -35.11 -4.60
CA MET A 9 8.11 -33.86 -5.30
C MET A 9 7.23 -34.15 -6.53
N THR A 10 5.98 -33.70 -6.47
CA THR A 10 5.08 -33.66 -7.62
C THR A 10 5.06 -32.22 -8.12
N ALA A 11 5.89 -31.93 -9.13
CA ALA A 11 5.90 -30.65 -9.81
C ALA A 11 4.72 -30.59 -10.80
N VAL A 12 3.73 -29.75 -10.50
CA VAL A 12 2.69 -29.39 -11.47
C VAL A 12 3.09 -28.06 -12.09
N ALA A 13 3.68 -28.13 -13.28
CA ALA A 13 3.90 -27.00 -14.15
C ALA A 13 2.59 -26.64 -14.86
N THR A 14 2.09 -25.42 -14.68
CA THR A 14 1.05 -24.86 -15.56
C THR A 14 1.53 -23.51 -16.08
N ALA A 15 1.73 -23.49 -17.39
CA ALA A 15 2.18 -22.33 -18.15
C ALA A 15 1.05 -21.30 -18.29
N LEU A 16 1.36 -20.03 -18.00
CA LEU A 16 0.53 -18.88 -18.30
C LEU A 16 1.15 -18.11 -19.46
N LEU A 17 0.46 -18.08 -20.60
CA LEU A 17 0.79 -17.22 -21.72
C LEU A 17 -0.48 -16.84 -22.47
N VAL A 18 -1.05 -15.67 -22.15
CA VAL A 18 -1.93 -14.93 -23.07
C VAL A 18 -1.61 -13.43 -22.94
N PHE A 19 -1.08 -12.90 -24.03
CA PHE A 19 -0.89 -11.49 -24.33
C PHE A 19 -2.24 -10.78 -24.49
N ALA A 20 -2.40 -9.61 -23.87
CA ALA A 20 -3.41 -8.62 -24.27
C ALA A 20 -2.88 -7.20 -24.02
N GLN A 21 -2.43 -6.54 -25.09
CA GLN A 21 -2.19 -5.10 -25.14
C GLN A 21 -3.53 -4.36 -25.34
N PRO A 22 -3.71 -3.17 -24.74
CA PRO A 22 -4.58 -2.14 -25.31
C PRO A 22 -3.75 -0.96 -25.83
N GLY A 23 -4.13 -0.52 -27.03
CA GLY A 23 -3.38 0.39 -27.88
C GLY A 23 -3.38 1.85 -27.41
N ALA A 24 -2.26 2.51 -27.72
CA ALA A 24 -2.11 3.95 -27.71
C ALA A 24 -2.88 4.57 -28.88
N ALA A 25 -3.75 5.53 -28.59
CA ALA A 25 -4.28 6.48 -29.56
C ALA A 25 -3.50 7.80 -29.42
N PRO A 26 -3.02 8.42 -30.52
CA PRO A 26 -2.47 9.76 -30.47
C PRO A 26 -3.58 10.79 -30.69
N ILE A 27 -3.63 11.84 -29.86
CA ILE A 27 -4.35 13.07 -30.20
C ILE A 27 -3.36 14.21 -30.08
N ASP A 28 -3.16 14.88 -31.21
CA ASP A 28 -2.36 16.09 -31.37
C ASP A 28 -3.32 17.28 -31.60
N VAL A 29 -2.77 18.47 -31.34
CA VAL A 29 -3.18 19.81 -31.77
C VAL A 29 -4.05 20.66 -30.83
N ALA A 30 -3.40 21.76 -30.44
CA ALA A 30 -3.86 22.95 -29.74
C ALA A 30 -4.93 23.78 -30.48
N SER A 31 -5.59 24.70 -29.75
CA SER A 31 -5.60 26.14 -30.05
C SER A 31 -6.88 26.84 -29.57
N GLY A 32 -6.71 27.80 -28.65
CA GLY A 32 -7.28 29.16 -28.71
C GLY A 32 -8.77 29.38 -28.49
N GLY A 33 -9.12 30.12 -27.41
CA GLY A 33 -10.39 30.85 -27.35
C GLY A 33 -10.80 31.42 -25.98
N ASN A 34 -10.37 32.65 -25.70
CA ASN A 34 -11.02 33.72 -24.89
C ASN A 34 -11.54 33.48 -23.44
N SER A 35 -10.93 34.19 -22.48
CA SER A 35 -11.55 34.76 -21.25
C SER A 35 -12.34 36.06 -21.58
N PRO A 36 -13.02 36.85 -20.68
CA PRO A 36 -12.99 36.92 -19.19
C PRO A 36 -14.40 37.29 -18.56
N PRO A 37 -14.55 38.12 -17.48
CA PRO A 37 -14.55 37.82 -16.04
C PRO A 37 -15.82 38.33 -15.28
N ALA A 38 -15.74 38.44 -13.94
CA ALA A 38 -16.59 39.25 -13.02
C ALA A 38 -17.90 38.60 -12.52
N LEU A 39 -18.39 38.79 -11.29
CA LEU A 39 -18.02 39.61 -10.14
C LEU A 39 -18.84 39.08 -8.93
N ALA A 40 -18.37 39.38 -7.71
CA ALA A 40 -19.19 39.60 -6.51
C ALA A 40 -19.96 38.39 -5.91
N ALA A 41 -20.13 38.24 -4.60
CA ALA A 41 -19.59 38.88 -3.42
C ALA A 41 -20.16 38.10 -2.20
N GLN A 42 -19.57 38.36 -1.03
CA GLN A 42 -20.19 38.29 0.30
C GLN A 42 -20.25 36.93 1.01
N SER A 43 -19.19 36.67 1.77
CA SER A 43 -19.16 36.68 3.25
C SER A 43 -20.39 36.23 4.06
N ALA A 44 -20.08 35.31 4.98
CA ALA A 44 -20.45 35.30 6.41
C ALA A 44 -21.73 34.58 6.87
N SER A 45 -21.45 33.62 7.76
CA SER A 45 -22.12 33.36 9.04
C SER A 45 -23.35 32.45 9.10
N ILE A 46 -23.11 31.33 9.79
CA ILE A 46 -23.86 30.79 10.94
C ILE A 46 -25.26 30.21 10.68
N GLU A 47 -25.41 28.99 11.23
CA GLU A 47 -26.66 28.30 11.58
C GLU A 47 -27.38 27.45 10.52
N GLY A 48 -27.64 26.19 10.90
CA GLY A 48 -28.81 25.46 10.43
C GLY A 48 -28.52 24.18 9.66
N ASP A 49 -28.32 23.08 10.38
CA ASP A 49 -28.80 21.77 9.93
C ASP A 49 -30.35 21.80 10.03
N PRO A 50 -31.09 21.23 9.06
CA PRO A 50 -32.02 20.20 9.50
C PRO A 50 -32.21 19.02 8.54
N LEU A 51 -32.40 17.85 9.17
CA LEU A 51 -32.90 16.58 8.65
C LEU A 51 -34.11 16.70 7.68
N PRO A 52 -34.30 15.70 6.79
CA PRO A 52 -35.45 15.61 5.88
C PRO A 52 -36.80 15.34 6.59
N PRO A 53 -37.94 15.71 5.95
CA PRO A 53 -39.25 15.94 6.58
C PRO A 53 -40.11 14.68 6.86
N PRO A 54 -41.07 14.75 7.81
CA PRO A 54 -42.02 13.67 8.14
C PRO A 54 -43.26 13.62 7.22
N PRO A 55 -43.92 12.44 7.06
CA PRO A 55 -45.18 12.32 6.31
C PRO A 55 -46.41 12.83 7.08
N PRO A 56 -47.50 13.23 6.38
CA PRO A 56 -48.56 14.09 6.90
C PRO A 56 -49.61 13.36 7.76
N GLN A 57 -50.06 14.04 8.82
CA GLN A 57 -51.22 13.66 9.63
C GLN A 57 -52.51 14.22 9.01
N THR A 58 -53.48 13.34 8.74
CA THR A 58 -54.88 13.71 8.58
C THR A 58 -55.71 12.91 9.58
N SER A 59 -56.28 13.58 10.56
CA SER A 59 -57.44 13.09 11.33
C SER A 59 -58.64 13.96 10.96
N PRO A 60 -59.87 13.40 10.89
CA PRO A 60 -60.69 13.57 12.08
C PRO A 60 -61.70 12.44 12.37
N ARG A 61 -61.94 12.26 13.68
CA ARG A 61 -63.24 11.90 14.31
C ARG A 61 -63.68 10.43 14.26
N LEU A 62 -63.26 9.66 15.27
CA LEU A 62 -63.95 8.44 15.71
C LEU A 62 -65.17 8.78 16.58
N PRO A 63 -66.35 8.16 16.35
CA PRO A 63 -67.48 8.26 17.27
C PRO A 63 -67.21 7.45 18.55
N ARG A 64 -67.66 7.98 19.70
CA ARG A 64 -67.83 7.21 20.94
C ARG A 64 -68.68 5.98 20.65
N SER A 65 -68.17 4.79 20.95
CA SER A 65 -68.98 3.58 21.00
C SER A 65 -68.46 2.63 22.07
N LYS A 66 -69.24 2.57 23.15
CA LYS A 66 -69.49 1.45 24.06
C LYS A 66 -68.27 0.80 24.71
N THR A 67 -68.10 1.13 25.98
CA THR A 67 -67.61 0.17 26.99
C THR A 67 -68.47 -1.09 26.95
N VAL A 68 -67.98 -2.13 26.28
CA VAL A 68 -68.45 -3.49 26.54
C VAL A 68 -67.77 -3.93 27.82
N SER A 69 -68.57 -4.02 28.87
CA SER A 69 -68.24 -4.74 30.09
C SER A 69 -68.05 -6.21 29.74
N TYR A 70 -66.81 -6.69 29.73
CA TYR A 70 -66.54 -8.11 29.91
C TYR A 70 -66.31 -8.32 31.40
N GLY A 71 -67.31 -8.93 32.02
CA GLY A 71 -67.23 -9.42 33.38
C GLY A 71 -66.06 -10.39 33.53
N ALA A 72 -65.62 -10.51 34.78
CA ALA A 72 -64.58 -11.40 35.24
C ALA A 72 -64.58 -12.76 34.52
N ALA A 73 -63.49 -13.04 33.82
CA ALA A 73 -63.00 -14.38 33.62
C ALA A 73 -61.48 -14.29 33.81
N ASP A 74 -61.08 -14.60 35.04
CA ASP A 74 -59.73 -15.06 35.34
C ASP A 74 -59.47 -16.29 34.48
N ALA A 75 -58.84 -16.08 33.33
CA ALA A 75 -58.40 -17.14 32.43
C ALA A 75 -57.10 -16.66 31.78
N ALA A 76 -56.00 -17.19 32.29
CA ALA A 76 -54.70 -17.08 31.65
C ALA A 76 -54.84 -17.39 30.14
N PRO A 77 -54.12 -16.67 29.25
CA PRO A 77 -54.14 -17.01 27.83
C PRO A 77 -53.79 -18.49 27.69
N PRO A 78 -54.54 -19.26 26.87
CA PRO A 78 -54.23 -20.67 26.68
C PRO A 78 -52.79 -20.76 26.17
N VAL A 79 -51.94 -21.38 26.99
CA VAL A 79 -50.58 -21.73 26.59
C VAL A 79 -50.72 -22.55 25.29
N PRO A 80 -50.06 -22.17 24.19
CA PRO A 80 -50.14 -22.95 22.97
C PRO A 80 -49.77 -24.40 23.30
N PRO A 81 -50.50 -25.40 22.76
CA PRO A 81 -50.21 -26.80 23.03
C PRO A 81 -48.74 -27.06 22.72
N ALA A 82 -48.05 -27.74 23.63
CA ALA A 82 -46.66 -28.12 23.43
C ALA A 82 -46.54 -28.80 22.06
N PRO A 83 -45.59 -28.37 21.21
CA PRO A 83 -45.37 -29.03 19.94
C PRO A 83 -45.17 -30.53 20.22
N PRO A 84 -45.74 -31.43 19.38
CA PRO A 84 -45.59 -32.87 19.58
C PRO A 84 -44.10 -33.16 19.75
N ASP A 85 -43.74 -33.98 20.74
CA ASP A 85 -42.36 -34.06 21.28
C ASP A 85 -41.28 -34.25 20.21
N GLY A 86 -41.61 -34.95 19.10
CA GLY A 86 -40.71 -35.12 17.95
C GLY A 86 -40.45 -33.85 17.12
N ARG A 87 -41.39 -32.91 17.04
CA ARG A 87 -41.22 -31.63 16.32
C ARG A 87 -40.33 -30.66 17.10
N ALA A 88 -40.45 -30.65 18.42
CA ALA A 88 -39.58 -29.84 19.28
C ALA A 88 -38.13 -30.32 19.20
N ALA A 89 -37.92 -31.65 19.29
CA ALA A 89 -36.61 -32.27 19.17
C ALA A 89 -35.96 -31.97 17.79
N TYR A 90 -36.71 -32.10 16.70
CA TYR A 90 -36.22 -31.80 15.34
C TYR A 90 -35.80 -30.33 15.17
N LEU A 91 -36.59 -29.38 15.69
CA LEU A 91 -36.22 -27.96 15.62
C LEU A 91 -34.99 -27.66 16.45
N GLN A 92 -34.83 -28.32 17.59
CA GLN A 92 -33.66 -28.16 18.45
C GLN A 92 -32.39 -28.68 17.78
N GLU A 93 -32.46 -29.85 17.13
CA GLU A 93 -31.36 -30.39 16.33
C GLU A 93 -30.96 -29.46 15.17
N LEU A 94 -31.94 -28.85 14.48
CA LEU A 94 -31.67 -27.87 13.42
C LEU A 94 -30.97 -26.61 13.95
N VAL A 95 -31.36 -26.12 15.13
CA VAL A 95 -30.72 -24.95 15.76
C VAL A 95 -29.29 -25.28 16.18
N GLU A 96 -29.06 -26.46 16.75
CA GLU A 96 -27.72 -26.94 17.10
C GLU A 96 -26.84 -27.07 15.87
N GLN A 97 -27.37 -27.64 14.78
CA GLN A 97 -26.67 -27.74 13.50
C GLN A 97 -26.33 -26.37 12.91
N ALA A 98 -27.27 -25.42 12.91
CA ALA A 98 -27.03 -24.06 12.43
C ALA A 98 -25.99 -23.32 13.28
N ARG A 99 -26.00 -23.55 14.59
CA ARG A 99 -24.99 -22.98 15.49
C ARG A 99 -23.60 -23.52 15.19
N GLN A 100 -23.45 -24.84 15.03
CA GLN A 100 -22.18 -25.46 14.66
C GLN A 100 -21.65 -24.93 13.31
N GLN A 101 -22.53 -24.75 12.32
CA GLN A 101 -22.15 -24.19 11.03
C GLN A 101 -21.68 -22.73 11.14
N ASN A 102 -22.37 -21.91 11.95
CA ASN A 102 -21.94 -20.53 12.18
C ASN A 102 -20.60 -20.46 12.92
N GLU A 103 -20.35 -21.36 13.87
CA GLU A 103 -19.07 -21.44 14.57
C GLU A 103 -17.93 -21.81 13.60
N GLN A 104 -18.15 -22.77 12.69
CA GLN A 104 -17.19 -23.12 11.63
C GLN A 104 -16.95 -21.95 10.67
N LEU A 105 -18.00 -21.23 10.28
CA LEU A 105 -17.87 -20.09 9.39
C LEU A 105 -17.05 -18.96 10.05
N ALA A 106 -17.30 -18.69 11.33
CA ALA A 106 -16.53 -17.70 12.09
C ALA A 106 -15.04 -18.07 12.15
N GLU A 107 -14.72 -19.35 12.37
CA GLU A 107 -13.33 -19.83 12.38
C GLU A 107 -12.65 -19.64 11.01
N ILE A 108 -13.37 -19.94 9.92
CA ILE A 108 -12.87 -19.73 8.54
C ILE A 108 -12.65 -18.25 8.27
N ASP A 109 -13.57 -17.38 8.69
CA ASP A 109 -13.46 -15.94 8.49
C ASP A 109 -12.27 -15.37 9.27
N ASP A 110 -12.04 -15.83 10.50
CA ASP A 110 -10.89 -15.46 11.31
C ASP A 110 -9.57 -15.92 10.67
N GLU A 111 -9.53 -17.16 10.15
CA GLU A 111 -8.36 -17.69 9.44
C GLU A 111 -8.10 -16.89 8.15
N LEU A 112 -9.15 -16.58 7.38
CA LEU A 112 -9.03 -15.79 6.15
C LEU A 112 -8.55 -14.37 6.45
N ALA A 113 -9.06 -13.75 7.52
CA ALA A 113 -8.61 -12.44 7.98
C ALA A 113 -7.14 -12.47 8.44
N ALA A 114 -6.72 -13.53 9.13
CA ALA A 114 -5.32 -13.72 9.51
C ALA A 114 -4.41 -13.87 8.28
N ARG A 115 -4.78 -14.73 7.31
CA ARG A 115 -4.01 -14.94 6.07
C ARG A 115 -3.92 -13.66 5.22
N ARG A 116 -5.00 -12.89 5.14
CA ARG A 116 -5.00 -11.60 4.42
C ARG A 116 -4.08 -10.58 5.07
N ARG A 117 -4.05 -10.52 6.41
CA ARG A 117 -3.12 -9.66 7.14
C ARG A 117 -1.68 -10.06 6.87
N GLN A 118 -1.37 -11.35 6.99
CA GLN A 118 -0.03 -11.88 6.70
C GLN A 118 0.42 -11.55 5.26
N ALA A 119 -0.45 -11.73 4.27
CA ALA A 119 -0.12 -11.40 2.89
C ALA A 119 0.10 -9.89 2.67
N ALA A 120 -0.67 -9.04 3.35
CA ALA A 120 -0.50 -7.60 3.28
C ALA A 120 0.81 -7.14 3.95
N GLU A 121 1.19 -7.75 5.07
CA GLU A 121 2.47 -7.51 5.75
C GLU A 121 3.65 -7.91 4.85
N GLU A 122 3.62 -9.11 4.28
CA GLU A 122 4.68 -9.60 3.38
C GLU A 122 4.81 -8.75 2.10
N GLU A 123 3.68 -8.30 1.53
CA GLU A 123 3.72 -7.37 0.38
C GLU A 123 4.31 -6.01 0.79
N SER A 124 3.96 -5.51 1.97
CA SER A 124 4.51 -4.26 2.50
C SER A 124 6.03 -4.36 2.72
N GLU A 125 6.52 -5.50 3.23
CA GLU A 125 7.95 -5.74 3.41
C GLU A 125 8.67 -5.79 2.06
N ARG A 126 8.14 -6.56 1.10
CA ARG A 126 8.71 -6.63 -0.26
C ARG A 126 8.73 -5.26 -0.94
N GLN A 127 7.70 -4.45 -0.75
CA GLN A 127 7.68 -3.09 -1.29
C GLN A 127 8.73 -2.20 -0.63
N ALA A 128 8.87 -2.25 0.70
CA ALA A 128 9.87 -1.48 1.42
C ALA A 128 11.30 -1.86 1.01
N GLU A 129 11.58 -3.14 0.81
CA GLU A 129 12.87 -3.62 0.31
C GLU A 129 13.14 -3.11 -1.11
N ALA A 130 12.16 -3.19 -2.02
CA ALA A 130 12.30 -2.70 -3.38
C ALA A 130 12.52 -1.17 -3.43
N GLU A 131 11.84 -0.42 -2.58
CA GLU A 131 12.02 1.03 -2.44
C GLU A 131 13.44 1.35 -1.93
N GLN A 132 13.93 0.64 -0.91
CA GLN A 132 15.30 0.80 -0.40
C GLN A 132 16.35 0.48 -1.47
N GLU A 133 16.20 -0.62 -2.20
CA GLU A 133 17.11 -0.95 -3.31
C GLU A 133 17.10 0.14 -4.39
N SER A 134 15.92 0.66 -4.74
CA SER A 134 15.79 1.71 -5.74
C SER A 134 16.46 3.02 -5.29
N ALA A 135 16.29 3.39 -4.02
CA ALA A 135 16.91 4.56 -3.42
C ALA A 135 18.43 4.40 -3.37
N GLN A 136 18.93 3.22 -3.01
CA GLN A 136 20.36 2.93 -3.00
C GLN A 136 20.97 3.03 -4.41
N ARG A 137 20.31 2.46 -5.41
CA ARG A 137 20.74 2.55 -6.81
C ARG A 137 20.75 4.00 -7.30
N ALA A 138 19.72 4.77 -6.97
CA ALA A 138 19.65 6.19 -7.32
C ALA A 138 20.78 6.99 -6.66
N ALA A 139 21.05 6.76 -5.38
CA ALA A 139 22.15 7.38 -4.65
C ALA A 139 23.52 7.06 -5.28
N THR A 140 23.74 5.80 -5.68
CA THR A 140 24.98 5.41 -6.37
C THR A 140 25.13 6.08 -7.73
N LEU A 141 24.05 6.18 -8.52
CA LEU A 141 24.08 6.88 -9.81
C LEU A 141 24.38 8.37 -9.64
N GLN A 142 23.77 9.00 -8.63
CA GLN A 142 24.04 10.39 -8.29
C GLN A 142 25.49 10.59 -7.86
N ALA A 143 26.03 9.72 -7.01
CA ALA A 143 27.44 9.78 -6.62
C ALA A 143 28.38 9.66 -7.83
N LEU A 144 28.08 8.78 -8.80
CA LEU A 144 28.87 8.66 -10.02
C LEU A 144 28.78 9.91 -10.92
N ASP A 145 27.64 10.59 -10.96
CA ASP A 145 27.51 11.87 -11.66
C ASP A 145 28.36 12.96 -10.99
N THR A 146 28.31 13.04 -9.66
CA THR A 146 29.17 13.94 -8.87
C THR A 146 30.64 13.67 -9.14
N LEU A 147 31.08 12.41 -9.16
CA LEU A 147 32.47 12.06 -9.49
C LEU A 147 32.89 12.54 -10.89
N ARG A 148 32.03 12.42 -11.90
CA ARG A 148 32.32 12.93 -13.26
C ARG A 148 32.41 14.44 -13.29
N ARG A 149 31.55 15.13 -12.54
CA ARG A 149 31.59 16.58 -12.41
C ARG A 149 32.88 17.04 -11.74
N VAL A 150 33.25 16.41 -10.63
CA VAL A 150 34.50 16.68 -9.92
C VAL A 150 35.71 16.44 -10.82
N GLU A 151 35.75 15.33 -11.56
CA GLU A 151 36.83 15.04 -12.51
C GLU A 151 36.98 16.16 -13.56
N ALA A 152 35.86 16.68 -14.07
CA ALA A 152 35.85 17.81 -14.98
C ALA A 152 36.31 19.11 -14.30
N MET A 153 35.91 19.40 -13.07
CA MET A 153 36.37 20.59 -12.33
C MET A 153 37.89 20.56 -12.10
N LEU A 154 38.41 19.42 -11.63
CA LEU A 154 39.84 19.21 -11.48
C LEU A 154 40.57 19.28 -12.83
N ALA A 155 39.91 18.93 -13.94
CA ALA A 155 40.45 19.10 -15.28
C ALA A 155 40.71 20.54 -15.69
N PHE A 156 39.85 21.45 -15.24
CA PHE A 156 40.02 22.89 -15.42
C PHE A 156 40.88 23.53 -14.32
N GLY A 157 41.44 22.72 -13.40
CA GLY A 157 42.26 23.19 -12.29
C GLY A 157 41.47 23.79 -11.14
N ASN A 158 40.15 23.55 -11.07
CA ASN A 158 39.32 23.98 -9.96
C ASN A 158 39.25 22.86 -8.90
N SER A 159 39.85 23.11 -7.74
CA SER A 159 39.83 22.22 -6.57
C SER A 159 38.94 22.72 -5.43
N ASP A 160 38.34 23.91 -5.57
CA ASP A 160 37.53 24.50 -4.51
C ASP A 160 36.26 23.67 -4.28
N GLY A 161 36.03 23.29 -3.01
CA GLY A 161 34.86 22.50 -2.60
C GLY A 161 34.87 21.03 -3.05
N VAL A 162 35.90 20.59 -3.79
CA VAL A 162 35.97 19.22 -4.33
C VAL A 162 36.03 18.17 -3.22
N ASP A 163 36.75 18.43 -2.13
CA ASP A 163 36.88 17.45 -1.04
C ASP A 163 35.52 17.12 -0.39
N GLU A 164 34.66 18.12 -0.22
CA GLU A 164 33.31 17.96 0.33
C GLU A 164 32.39 17.19 -0.62
N GLU A 165 32.46 17.50 -1.93
CA GLU A 165 31.70 16.76 -2.94
C GLU A 165 32.14 15.28 -3.01
N LEU A 166 33.44 15.02 -2.90
CA LEU A 166 33.98 13.66 -2.86
C LEU A 166 33.61 12.91 -1.57
N ALA A 167 33.63 13.59 -0.42
CA ALA A 167 33.19 13.01 0.85
C ALA A 167 31.73 12.55 0.76
N ASN A 168 30.84 13.43 0.32
CA ASN A 168 29.41 13.14 0.17
C ASN A 168 29.15 12.03 -0.86
N ALA A 169 29.85 12.06 -1.99
CA ALA A 169 29.71 11.00 -3.01
C ALA A 169 30.20 9.64 -2.49
N SER A 170 31.22 9.61 -1.63
CA SER A 170 31.80 8.37 -1.11
C SER A 170 30.84 7.56 -0.21
N GLU A 171 29.86 8.22 0.42
CA GLU A 171 28.89 7.56 1.31
C GLU A 171 27.99 6.56 0.57
N ALA A 172 27.68 6.85 -0.71
CA ALA A 172 26.86 6.00 -1.57
C ALA A 172 27.69 5.05 -2.45
N LEU A 173 29.01 4.97 -2.21
CA LEU A 173 29.94 4.12 -2.94
C LEU A 173 30.50 3.04 -2.02
N TRP A 174 30.79 1.87 -2.59
CA TRP A 174 31.33 0.72 -1.86
C TRP A 174 32.46 0.05 -2.61
N GLY A 175 33.22 -0.78 -1.87
CA GLY A 175 34.32 -1.56 -2.40
C GLY A 175 35.45 -0.68 -2.95
N ARG A 176 35.98 -1.07 -4.11
CA ARG A 176 37.15 -0.43 -4.71
C ARG A 176 36.94 1.04 -5.06
N ARG A 177 35.75 1.41 -5.53
CA ARG A 177 35.41 2.80 -5.88
C ARG A 177 35.53 3.75 -4.69
N ARG A 178 35.12 3.32 -3.50
CA ARG A 178 35.25 4.13 -2.30
C ARG A 178 36.72 4.34 -1.91
N LEU A 179 37.54 3.30 -2.01
CA LEU A 179 38.97 3.37 -1.73
C LEU A 179 39.70 4.31 -2.71
N ASP A 180 39.38 4.23 -4.00
CA ASP A 180 39.98 5.10 -4.99
C ASP A 180 39.55 6.58 -4.79
N VAL A 181 38.30 6.84 -4.37
CA VAL A 181 37.85 8.19 -3.98
C VAL A 181 38.57 8.70 -2.74
N GLU A 182 38.82 7.85 -1.74
CA GLU A 182 39.57 8.22 -0.54
C GLU A 182 41.04 8.54 -0.86
N ALA A 183 41.68 7.74 -1.73
CA ALA A 183 43.02 8.03 -2.23
C ALA A 183 43.07 9.34 -3.05
N ALA A 184 42.02 9.65 -3.81
CA ALA A 184 41.91 10.92 -4.51
C ALA A 184 41.84 12.11 -3.54
N ARG A 185 41.10 11.99 -2.43
CA ARG A 185 41.01 13.02 -1.39
C ARG A 185 42.34 13.23 -0.65
N GLU A 186 43.05 12.14 -0.36
CA GLU A 186 44.40 12.21 0.21
C GLU A 186 45.37 12.93 -0.75
N ALA A 187 45.31 12.61 -2.04
CA ALA A 187 46.11 13.31 -3.05
C ALA A 187 45.79 14.81 -3.13
N LEU A 188 44.51 15.20 -3.04
CA LEU A 188 44.11 16.61 -2.96
C LEU A 188 44.63 17.30 -1.70
N SER A 189 44.65 16.58 -0.57
CA SER A 189 45.22 17.09 0.69
C SER A 189 46.73 17.32 0.60
N ASN A 190 47.42 16.59 -0.28
CA ASN A 190 48.82 16.77 -0.61
C ASN A 190 49.05 17.76 -1.78
N GLU A 191 48.00 18.44 -2.24
CA GLU A 191 48.02 19.37 -3.38
C GLU A 191 48.39 18.71 -4.74
N ASP A 192 48.34 17.37 -4.81
CA ASP A 192 48.69 16.57 -5.99
C ASP A 192 47.47 16.37 -6.91
N LEU A 193 47.13 17.41 -7.67
CA LEU A 193 45.99 17.39 -8.61
C LEU A 193 46.10 16.29 -9.69
N PHE A 194 47.33 15.97 -10.13
CA PHE A 194 47.54 14.93 -11.13
C PHE A 194 47.13 13.55 -10.58
N LEU A 195 47.63 13.22 -9.39
CA LEU A 195 47.39 11.93 -8.75
C LEU A 195 45.91 11.78 -8.36
N ALA A 196 45.28 12.86 -7.87
CA ALA A 196 43.84 12.88 -7.58
C ALA A 196 42.98 12.53 -8.81
N ARG A 197 43.35 13.05 -9.99
CA ARG A 197 42.63 12.77 -11.25
C ARG A 197 42.84 11.33 -11.72
N GLU A 198 44.02 10.75 -11.52
CA GLU A 198 44.25 9.33 -11.83
C GLU A 198 43.39 8.41 -10.97
N TYR A 199 43.31 8.66 -9.66
CA TYR A 199 42.46 7.88 -8.77
C TYR A 199 40.96 8.04 -9.08
N LEU A 200 40.52 9.25 -9.44
CA LEU A 200 39.13 9.47 -9.88
C LEU A 200 38.81 8.76 -11.20
N ALA A 201 39.74 8.78 -12.15
CA ALA A 201 39.59 8.04 -13.40
C ALA A 201 39.50 6.53 -13.14
N ALA A 202 40.29 6.00 -12.21
CA ALA A 202 40.20 4.59 -11.78
C ALA A 202 38.84 4.27 -11.14
N ALA A 203 38.35 5.14 -10.24
CA ALA A 203 37.05 4.98 -9.61
C ALA A 203 35.89 4.97 -10.64
N LEU A 204 35.98 5.80 -11.68
CA LEU A 204 34.98 5.86 -12.76
C LEU A 204 35.11 4.69 -13.75
N ALA A 205 36.31 4.17 -13.97
CA ALA A 205 36.57 3.05 -14.89
C ALA A 205 36.01 1.72 -14.37
N GLU A 206 36.01 1.49 -13.06
CA GLU A 206 35.48 0.26 -12.47
C GLU A 206 33.98 0.06 -12.77
N GLY A 207 33.20 1.15 -12.81
CA GLY A 207 31.77 1.08 -13.18
C GLY A 207 31.50 0.77 -14.65
N ARG A 208 32.52 0.79 -15.52
CA ARG A 208 32.40 0.48 -16.96
C ARG A 208 32.76 -0.97 -17.31
N ARG A 209 33.32 -1.74 -16.38
CA ARG A 209 33.60 -3.16 -16.62
C ARG A 209 32.30 -3.96 -16.48
N PRO A 210 31.80 -4.60 -17.54
CA PRO A 210 30.70 -5.54 -17.40
C PRO A 210 31.17 -6.68 -16.49
N LEU A 211 30.40 -6.95 -15.44
CA LEU A 211 30.56 -8.14 -14.61
C LEU A 211 30.26 -9.34 -15.52
N TYR A 212 31.30 -10.09 -15.87
CA TYR A 212 31.22 -11.36 -16.61
C TYR A 212 30.75 -12.49 -15.68
#